data_AF-A0A246GF28-F1
#
_entry.id   AF-A0A246GF28-F1
#
_cell.length_a   1.000
_cell.length_b   1.000
_cell.length_c   1.000
_cell.angle_alpha   90.00
_cell.angle_beta   90.00
_cell.angle_gamma   90.00
#
_symmetry.space_group_name_H-M   'P 1'
#
loop_
_entity.id
_entity.type
_entity.pdbx_description
1 polymer ?
#
loop_
_entity_poly.entity_id
_entity_poly.type
_entity_poly.pdbx_seq_one_letter_code
_entity_poly.pdbx_strand_id
1 'polypeptide(L)'
;MEQKEQLTIYTIKSKTDGFIWLFKYDLNGVFKSFEILDGELSPKQYQWLFCSGRFPGKQMIIEAWKQQLKSNFEIIKAEPVIDFETFWNTYPKNELSKKK
;
A
#
# COMPACT_ATOMS: atom_id res chain seq x y z
N MET A 1 0.97 21.97 -2.60
CA MET A 1 1.97 21.34 -1.71
C MET A 1 1.63 19.88 -1.64
N GLU A 2 2.42 19.03 -2.28
CA GLU A 2 2.22 17.58 -2.27
C GLU A 2 2.87 17.05 -0.99
N GLN A 3 2.05 16.70 0.00
CA GLN A 3 2.57 16.09 1.23
C GLN A 3 3.16 14.73 0.84
N LYS A 4 4.47 14.56 1.04
CA LYS A 4 5.12 13.24 0.96
C LYS A 4 4.63 12.41 2.15
N GLU A 5 3.43 11.82 2.03
CA GLU A 5 2.93 10.87 3.02
C GLU A 5 3.82 9.62 3.00
N GLN A 6 4.28 9.20 4.18
CA GLN A 6 5.00 7.93 4.34
C GLN A 6 4.01 6.78 4.20
N LEU A 7 4.09 6.08 3.07
CA LEU A 7 3.18 4.98 2.74
C LEU A 7 3.93 3.66 2.64
N THR A 8 3.36 2.62 3.23
CA THR A 8 3.76 1.24 2.97
C THR A 8 3.05 0.76 1.72
N ILE A 9 3.82 0.33 0.73
CA ILE A 9 3.27 -0.05 -0.57
C ILE A 9 3.39 -1.57 -0.74
N TYR A 10 2.29 -2.20 -1.12
CA TYR A 10 2.24 -3.60 -1.49
C TYR A 10 1.91 -3.72 -2.97
N THR A 11 2.83 -4.33 -3.73
CA THR A 11 2.61 -4.67 -5.13
C THR A 11 2.18 -6.12 -5.22
N ILE A 12 0.99 -6.36 -5.76
CA ILE A 12 0.46 -7.70 -6.03
C ILE A 12 0.58 -7.95 -7.53
N LYS A 13 1.35 -8.97 -7.92
CA LYS A 13 1.47 -9.41 -9.30
C LYS A 13 0.80 -10.76 -9.47
N SER A 14 -0.06 -10.90 -10.46
CA SER A 14 -0.56 -12.21 -10.87
C SER A 14 0.50 -12.99 -11.61
N LYS A 15 0.66 -14.27 -11.26
CA LYS A 15 1.59 -15.16 -11.98
C LYS A 15 1.05 -15.63 -13.32
N THR A 16 -0.28 -15.63 -13.48
CA THR A 16 -0.94 -16.22 -14.65
C THR A 16 -1.22 -15.18 -15.72
N ASP A 17 -1.71 -14.01 -15.31
CA ASP A 17 -2.36 -13.06 -16.22
C ASP A 17 -1.60 -11.72 -16.32
N GLY A 18 -0.48 -11.58 -15.60
CA GLY A 18 0.40 -10.41 -15.69
C GLY A 18 -0.10 -9.11 -15.05
N PHE A 19 -1.33 -9.06 -14.54
CA PHE A 19 -1.85 -7.83 -13.92
C PHE A 19 -1.13 -7.48 -12.61
N ILE A 20 -1.02 -6.17 -12.37
CA ILE A 20 -0.28 -5.58 -11.25
C ILE A 20 -1.19 -4.62 -10.50
N TRP A 21 -1.37 -4.89 -9.21
CA TRP A 21 -2.11 -4.03 -8.30
C TRP A 21 -1.17 -3.43 -7.26
N LEU A 22 -1.53 -2.23 -6.80
CA LEU A 22 -0.78 -1.50 -5.82
C LEU A 22 -1.71 -1.07 -4.68
N PHE A 23 -1.44 -1.58 -3.48
CA PHE A 23 -2.15 -1.21 -2.26
C PHE A 23 -1.24 -0.34 -1.42
N LYS A 24 -1.72 0.86 -1.07
CA LYS A 24 -1.01 1.80 -0.21
C LYS A 24 -1.67 1.84 1.16
N TYR A 25 -0.86 1.72 2.20
CA TYR A 25 -1.25 1.86 3.60
C TYR A 25 -0.41 2.96 4.25
N ASP A 26 -0.94 3.61 5.28
CA ASP A 26 -0.11 4.46 6.13
C ASP A 26 0.79 3.63 7.06
N LEU A 27 1.57 4.33 7.88
CA LEU A 27 2.44 3.71 8.88
C LEU A 27 1.70 2.98 10.00
N ASN A 28 0.41 3.26 10.20
CA ASN A 28 -0.44 2.58 11.17
C ASN A 28 -1.11 1.33 10.56
N GLY A 29 -0.85 1.03 9.27
CA GLY A 29 -1.44 -0.07 8.55
C GLY A 29 -2.89 0.16 8.12
N VAL A 30 -3.35 1.42 8.11
CA VAL A 30 -4.67 1.83 7.62
C VAL A 30 -4.61 2.01 6.10
N PHE A 31 -5.60 1.45 5.42
CA PHE A 31 -5.71 1.54 3.96
C PHE A 31 -5.85 3.00 3.50
N LYS A 32 -5.10 3.38 2.46
CA LYS A 32 -5.10 4.72 1.87
C LYS A 32 -5.59 4.71 0.44
N SER A 33 -4.99 3.89 -0.42
CA SER A 33 -5.39 3.81 -1.83
C SER A 33 -5.13 2.45 -2.45
N PHE A 34 -5.87 2.20 -3.53
CA PHE A 34 -5.73 1.05 -4.40
C PHE A 34 -5.60 1.56 -5.84
N GLU A 35 -4.56 1.09 -6.53
CA GLU A 35 -4.24 1.46 -7.90
C GLU A 35 -4.01 0.19 -8.73
N ILE A 36 -4.47 0.21 -9.97
CA ILE A 36 -4.19 -0.84 -10.96
C ILE A 36 -3.10 -0.28 -11.87
N LEU A 37 -1.90 -0.87 -11.81
CA LEU A 37 -0.78 -0.42 -12.63
C LEU A 37 -0.78 -1.05 -14.01
N ASP A 38 -1.21 -2.32 -14.09
CA ASP A 38 -1.23 -3.07 -15.33
C ASP A 38 -2.40 -4.06 -15.35
N GLY A 39 -3.05 -4.17 -16.50
CA GLY A 39 -4.26 -4.95 -16.74
C GLY A 39 -5.57 -4.27 -16.30
N GLU A 40 -6.68 -4.96 -16.56
CA GLU A 40 -8.02 -4.60 -16.08
C GLU A 40 -8.57 -5.68 -15.16
N LEU A 41 -9.33 -5.27 -14.14
CA LEU A 41 -10.04 -6.21 -13.28
C LEU A 41 -11.14 -6.91 -14.07
N SER A 42 -11.00 -8.22 -14.26
CA SER A 42 -12.12 -9.03 -14.76
C SER A 42 -13.30 -8.99 -13.78
N PRO A 43 -14.54 -9.21 -14.25
CA PRO A 43 -15.73 -9.21 -13.38
C PRO A 43 -15.61 -10.16 -12.18
N LYS A 44 -14.97 -11.33 -12.37
CA LYS A 44 -14.72 -12.29 -11.28
C LYS A 44 -13.76 -11.76 -10.24
N GLN A 45 -12.69 -11.08 -10.66
CA GLN A 45 -11.72 -10.46 -9.74
C GLN A 45 -12.35 -9.29 -9.00
N TYR A 46 -13.12 -8.46 -9.70
CA TYR A 46 -13.87 -7.36 -9.09
C TYR A 46 -14.80 -7.90 -7.99
N GLN A 47 -15.57 -8.95 -8.30
CA GLN A 47 -16.48 -9.57 -7.33
C GLN A 47 -15.73 -10.26 -6.18
N TRP A 48 -14.60 -10.91 -6.46
CA TRP A 48 -13.76 -11.52 -5.44
C TRP A 48 -13.16 -10.46 -4.50
N LEU A 49 -12.69 -9.34 -5.04
CA LEU A 49 -12.02 -8.27 -4.32
C LEU A 49 -13.01 -7.41 -3.52
N PHE A 50 -14.03 -6.88 -4.17
CA PHE A 50 -14.91 -5.86 -3.60
C PHE A 50 -16.23 -6.42 -3.03
N CYS A 51 -16.79 -7.49 -3.60
CA CYS A 51 -18.11 -7.99 -3.18
C CYS A 51 -18.03 -9.15 -2.19
N SER A 52 -16.95 -9.93 -2.20
CA SER A 52 -16.81 -11.12 -1.34
C SER A 52 -16.19 -10.82 0.03
N GLY A 53 -16.07 -9.54 0.41
CA GLY A 53 -15.46 -9.13 1.67
C GLY A 53 -13.97 -9.44 1.80
N ARG A 54 -13.28 -9.70 0.68
CA ARG A 54 -11.85 -10.02 0.69
C ARG A 54 -10.97 -8.78 0.61
N PHE A 55 -11.53 -7.60 0.36
CA PHE A 55 -10.76 -6.37 0.27
C PHE A 55 -9.84 -6.17 1.49
N PRO A 56 -8.52 -6.03 1.29
CA PRO A 56 -7.58 -5.94 2.40
C PRO A 56 -7.55 -4.51 2.96
N GLY A 57 -8.60 -4.10 3.65
CA GLY A 57 -8.70 -2.77 4.27
C GLY A 57 -7.71 -2.51 5.42
N LYS A 58 -7.00 -3.55 5.88
CA LYS A 58 -5.94 -3.47 6.89
C LYS A 58 -4.70 -4.21 6.40
N GLN A 59 -3.51 -3.69 6.73
CA GLN A 59 -2.23 -4.27 6.34
C GLN A 59 -2.07 -5.75 6.77
N MET A 60 -2.62 -6.15 7.92
CA MET A 60 -2.59 -7.57 8.34
C MET A 60 -3.25 -8.52 7.33
N ILE A 61 -4.27 -8.07 6.61
CA ILE A 61 -5.01 -8.91 5.66
C ILE A 61 -4.14 -9.18 4.42
N ILE A 62 -3.43 -8.17 3.92
CA ILE A 62 -2.54 -8.34 2.76
C ILE A 62 -1.30 -9.18 3.09
N GLU A 63 -0.82 -9.11 4.34
CA GLU A 63 0.22 -10.03 4.83
C GLU A 63 -0.29 -11.47 4.93
N ALA A 64 -1.53 -11.68 5.35
CA ALA A 64 -2.15 -13.01 5.33
C ALA A 64 -2.29 -13.54 3.89
N TRP A 65 -2.65 -12.67 2.94
CA TRP A 65 -2.70 -13.02 1.51
C TRP A 65 -1.35 -13.48 0.97
N LYS A 66 -0.25 -12.88 1.41
CA LYS A 66 1.09 -13.26 0.98
C LYS A 66 1.38 -14.74 1.24
N GLN A 67 0.82 -15.29 2.31
CA GLN A 67 0.93 -16.72 2.63
C GLN A 67 -0.15 -17.55 1.93
N GLN A 68 -1.42 -17.13 2.02
CA GLN A 68 -2.58 -17.89 1.52
C GLN A 68 -2.64 -17.97 0.00
N LEU A 69 -2.18 -16.94 -0.69
CA LEU A 69 -2.35 -16.76 -2.13
C LEU A 69 -1.03 -16.84 -2.90
N LYS A 70 0.05 -17.28 -2.25
CA LYS A 70 1.41 -17.41 -2.82
C LYS A 70 1.46 -18.25 -4.11
N SER A 71 0.53 -19.20 -4.27
CA SER A 71 0.42 -20.03 -5.47
C SER A 71 0.03 -19.21 -6.71
N ASN A 72 -0.88 -18.24 -6.54
CA ASN A 72 -1.48 -17.49 -7.64
C ASN A 72 -0.86 -16.09 -7.79
N PHE A 73 -0.41 -15.49 -6.68
CA PHE A 73 0.09 -14.13 -6.63
C PHE A 73 1.49 -14.04 -6.04
N GLU A 74 2.24 -13.08 -6.53
CA GLU A 74 3.47 -12.61 -5.94
C GLU A 74 3.19 -11.25 -5.26
N ILE A 75 3.30 -11.22 -3.92
CA ILE A 75 3.06 -10.02 -3.13
C ILE A 75 4.39 -9.49 -2.62
N ILE A 76 4.80 -8.34 -3.14
CA ILE A 76 6.04 -7.65 -2.83
C ILE A 76 5.71 -6.45 -1.94
N LYS A 77 6.34 -6.36 -0.78
CA LYS A 77 6.27 -5.20 0.11
C LYS A 77 7.42 -4.27 -0.26
N ALA A 78 7.12 -3.04 -0.65
CA ALA A 78 8.10 -1.98 -0.76
C ALA A 78 8.18 -1.24 0.58
N GLU A 79 9.40 -0.96 1.01
CA GLU A 79 9.64 -0.19 2.22
C GLU A 79 9.24 1.28 1.98
N PRO A 80 8.64 1.94 2.99
CA PRO A 80 8.37 3.36 2.90
C PRO A 80 9.68 4.13 2.68
N VAL A 81 9.65 5.18 1.87
CA VAL A 81 10.81 6.07 1.71
C VAL A 81 10.96 6.90 2.99
N ILE A 82 11.93 6.52 3.81
CA ILE A 82 12.31 7.18 5.06
C ILE A 82 13.63 7.93 4.82
N ASP A 83 13.55 9.06 4.12
CA ASP A 83 14.67 10.01 4.04
C ASP A 83 14.56 11.10 5.11
N PHE A 84 15.70 11.68 5.50
CA PHE A 84 15.76 12.70 6.54
C PHE A 84 14.91 13.93 6.19
N GLU A 85 14.84 14.30 4.90
CA GLU A 85 14.01 15.42 4.43
C GLU A 85 12.51 15.15 4.67
N THR A 86 12.03 13.95 4.38
CA THR A 86 10.63 13.55 4.58
C THR A 86 10.28 13.54 6.07
N PHE A 87 11.20 13.07 6.92
CA PHE A 87 11.05 13.19 8.36
C PHE A 87 11.03 14.65 8.83
N TRP A 88 12.01 15.47 8.40
CA TRP A 88 12.13 16.85 8.81
C TRP A 88 10.93 17.70 8.38
N ASN A 89 10.37 17.43 7.20
CA ASN A 89 9.19 18.13 6.67
C ASN A 89 7.88 17.73 7.38
N THR A 90 7.80 16.51 7.94
CA THR A 90 6.64 16.04 8.70
C THR A 90 6.78 16.29 10.21
N TYR A 91 7.97 16.65 10.68
CA TYR A 91 8.23 16.94 12.07
C TYR A 91 7.45 18.18 12.53
N PRO A 92 6.66 18.09 13.62
CA PRO A 92 5.90 19.22 14.12
C PRO A 92 6.84 20.38 14.47
N LYS A 93 6.49 21.59 14.01
CA LYS A 93 7.26 22.81 14.28
C LYS A 93 7.45 22.94 15.79
N ASN A 94 8.70 22.85 16.23
CA ASN A 94 9.03 23.05 17.63
C ASN A 94 8.91 24.55 17.96
N GLU A 95 7.84 24.95 18.64
CA GLU A 95 7.62 26.33 19.06
C GLU A 95 8.71 26.86 20.00
N LEU A 96 9.49 25.96 20.62
CA LEU A 96 10.63 26.30 21.48
C LEU A 96 11.95 26.46 20.72
N SER A 97 11.98 26.17 19.41
CA SER A 97 13.13 26.43 18.55
C SER A 97 13.26 27.94 18.28
N LYS A 98 13.68 28.69 19.30
CA LYS A 98 14.06 30.09 19.14
C LYS A 98 15.26 30.14 18.20
N LYS A 99 15.08 30.68 16.98
CA LYS A 99 16.20 31.13 16.15
C LYS A 99 16.99 32.15 16.98
N LYS A 100 18.19 31.78 17.42
CA LYS A 100 19.18 32.73 17.90
C LYS A 100 19.87 33.37 16.70
#